data_AF-A0A536ZM19-F1
#
_entry.id   AF-A0A536ZM19-F1
#
_cell.length_a   1.000
_cell.length_b   1.000
_cell.length_c   1.000
_cell.angle_alpha   90.00
_cell.angle_beta   90.00
_cell.angle_gamma   90.00
#
_symmetry.space_group_name_H-M   'P 1'
#
loop_
_entity.id
_entity.type
_entity.pdbx_description
1 polymer ?
#
loop_
_entity_poly.entity_id
_entity_poly.type
_entity_poly.pdbx_seq_one_letter_code
_entity_poly.pdbx_strand_id
1 'polypeptide(L)'
;MFEIVDSQVTGPVIKVIGVGGAGGNAVNHMIEQTVQGVEFIAVNTDAQVLSRNKAGNQIQLGTSGLGAGAKPEEARAVAIADRDRIEEAVAGAHMVFITAGMGGGTGTGAAPVIAEVARSLGILTVAVVTKPFTFEGSKRMKIAEQGLEALAPHVDSLIVILNDKLEE
;
A
#
# COMPACT_ATOMS: atom_id res chain seq x y z
N MET A 1 -9.05 -42.53 -22.32
CA MET A 1 -8.55 -42.32 -20.94
C MET A 1 -7.85 -40.99 -20.96
N PHE A 2 -8.47 -39.95 -20.39
CA PHE A 2 -7.82 -38.66 -20.24
C PHE A 2 -7.02 -38.72 -18.95
N GLU A 3 -5.70 -38.66 -19.06
CA GLU A 3 -4.83 -38.39 -17.93
C GLU A 3 -5.10 -36.96 -17.48
N ILE A 4 -5.70 -36.83 -16.30
CA ILE A 4 -5.65 -35.58 -15.56
C ILE A 4 -4.20 -35.46 -15.11
N VAL A 5 -3.40 -34.71 -15.86
CA VAL A 5 -2.14 -34.19 -15.36
C VAL A 5 -2.54 -33.26 -14.22
N ASP A 6 -2.25 -33.68 -13.00
CA ASP A 6 -2.31 -32.84 -11.81
C ASP A 6 -1.21 -31.78 -11.96
N SER A 7 -1.40 -30.82 -12.88
CA SER A 7 -0.64 -29.59 -12.85
C SER A 7 -1.08 -28.94 -11.56
N GLN A 8 -0.19 -28.86 -10.57
CA GLN A 8 -0.38 -27.99 -9.42
C GLN A 8 -0.76 -26.60 -9.96
N VAL A 9 -2.06 -26.30 -9.95
CA VAL A 9 -2.53 -24.95 -10.28
C VAL A 9 -2.15 -24.13 -9.07
N THR A 10 -0.93 -23.60 -9.07
CA THR A 10 -0.56 -22.52 -8.16
C THR A 10 -1.52 -21.39 -8.48
N GLY A 11 -2.45 -21.12 -7.55
CA GLY A 11 -3.43 -20.04 -7.70
C GLY A 11 -2.75 -18.69 -7.95
N PRO A 12 -3.53 -17.66 -8.33
CA PRO A 12 -2.97 -16.35 -8.62
C PRO A 12 -2.15 -15.83 -7.43
N VAL A 13 -0.94 -15.35 -7.71
CA VAL A 13 -0.08 -14.69 -6.72
C VAL A 13 -0.65 -13.32 -6.41
N ILE A 14 -1.16 -13.15 -5.19
CA ILE A 14 -1.74 -11.90 -4.70
C ILE A 14 -0.78 -11.30 -3.67
N LYS A 15 -0.44 -10.02 -3.83
CA LYS A 15 0.37 -9.29 -2.85
C LYS A 15 -0.42 -8.14 -2.24
N VAL A 16 -0.32 -7.96 -0.93
CA VAL A 16 -1.00 -6.91 -0.17
C VAL A 16 0.06 -5.98 0.43
N ILE A 17 0.04 -4.72 0.01
CA ILE A 17 1.04 -3.71 0.33
C ILE A 17 0.44 -2.67 1.27
N GLY A 18 0.88 -2.69 2.53
CA GLY A 18 0.51 -1.69 3.53
C GLY A 18 1.46 -0.51 3.51
N VAL A 19 0.97 0.67 3.11
CA VAL A 19 1.80 1.86 2.93
C VAL A 19 1.58 2.86 4.08
N GLY A 20 2.69 3.27 4.70
CA GLY A 20 2.69 4.15 5.87
C GLY A 20 2.13 3.49 7.13
N GLY A 21 1.88 4.29 8.16
CA GLY A 21 1.42 3.77 9.47
C GLY A 21 0.06 3.06 9.41
N ALA A 22 -0.96 3.70 8.83
CA ALA A 22 -2.30 3.12 8.75
C ALA A 22 -2.35 1.86 7.86
N GLY A 23 -1.68 1.88 6.70
CA GLY A 23 -1.59 0.71 5.83
C GLY A 23 -0.83 -0.44 6.49
N GLY A 24 0.28 -0.14 7.18
CA GLY A 24 1.03 -1.12 7.96
C GLY A 24 0.20 -1.74 9.09
N ASN A 25 -0.61 -0.94 9.79
CA ASN A 25 -1.53 -1.44 10.81
C ASN A 25 -2.61 -2.36 10.22
N ALA A 26 -3.17 -2.01 9.07
CA ALA A 26 -4.13 -2.87 8.36
C ALA A 26 -3.50 -4.22 7.98
N VAL A 27 -2.26 -4.20 7.49
CA VAL A 27 -1.48 -5.42 7.20
C VAL A 27 -1.26 -6.27 8.44
N ASN A 28 -0.83 -5.67 9.56
CA ASN A 28 -0.68 -6.38 10.82
C ASN A 28 -1.99 -7.06 11.24
N HIS A 29 -3.10 -6.33 11.12
CA HIS A 29 -4.42 -6.86 11.46
C HIS A 29 -4.79 -8.05 10.57
N MET A 30 -4.59 -7.97 9.25
CA MET A 30 -4.87 -9.09 8.33
C MET A 30 -4.03 -10.33 8.65
N ILE A 31 -2.77 -10.14 9.04
CA ILE A 31 -1.88 -11.24 9.47
C ILE A 31 -2.39 -11.87 10.77
N GLU A 32 -2.77 -11.05 11.75
CA GLU A 32 -3.32 -11.51 13.03
C GLU A 32 -4.67 -12.24 12.85
N GLN A 33 -5.48 -11.83 11.87
CA GLN A 33 -6.71 -12.52 11.48
C GLN A 33 -6.45 -13.75 10.59
N THR A 34 -5.19 -14.13 10.39
CA THR A 34 -4.79 -15.35 9.68
C THR A 34 -5.27 -15.41 8.22
N VAL A 35 -5.32 -14.26 7.53
CA VAL A 35 -5.64 -14.22 6.09
C VAL A 35 -4.58 -15.00 5.30
N GLN A 36 -5.02 -15.97 4.49
CA GLN A 36 -4.17 -16.88 3.72
C GLN A 36 -4.20 -16.57 2.22
N GLY A 37 -3.21 -17.10 1.49
CA GLY A 37 -3.15 -17.00 0.02
C GLY A 37 -2.67 -15.64 -0.50
N VAL A 38 -2.12 -14.80 0.37
CA VAL A 38 -1.55 -13.49 0.00
C VAL A 38 -0.16 -13.30 0.59
N GLU A 39 0.71 -12.59 -0.12
CA GLU A 39 2.00 -12.13 0.40
C GLU A 39 1.83 -10.72 0.97
N PHE A 40 2.20 -10.54 2.24
CA PHE A 40 2.12 -9.23 2.89
C PHE A 40 3.45 -8.47 2.78
N ILE A 41 3.35 -7.22 2.34
CA ILE A 41 4.46 -6.27 2.23
C ILE A 41 4.11 -5.03 3.04
N ALA A 42 5.01 -4.58 3.91
CA ALA A 42 4.87 -3.30 4.60
C ALA A 42 5.87 -2.29 4.04
N VAL A 43 5.41 -1.08 3.76
CA VAL A 43 6.22 -0.01 3.18
C VAL A 43 6.11 1.23 4.04
N ASN A 44 7.23 1.74 4.55
CA ASN A 44 7.20 2.95 5.36
C ASN A 44 8.50 3.76 5.28
N THR A 45 8.42 5.07 5.43
CA THR A 45 9.60 5.95 5.60
C THR A 45 10.13 5.97 7.04
N ASP A 46 9.30 5.56 8.00
CA ASP A 46 9.66 5.47 9.41
C ASP A 46 10.13 4.04 9.75
N ALA A 47 11.42 3.92 10.06
CA ALA A 47 12.06 2.63 10.35
C ALA A 47 11.58 2.03 11.67
N GLN A 48 11.26 2.87 12.66
CA GLN A 48 10.79 2.41 13.97
C GLN A 48 9.39 1.83 13.86
N VAL A 49 8.51 2.48 13.09
CA VAL A 49 7.17 1.95 12.81
C VAL A 49 7.26 0.68 11.97
N LEU A 50 8.13 0.66 10.96
CA LEU A 50 8.28 -0.50 10.06
C LEU A 50 8.78 -1.75 10.79
N SER A 51 9.78 -1.62 11.66
CA SER A 51 10.35 -2.75 12.42
C SER A 51 9.36 -3.46 13.35
N ARG A 52 8.24 -2.81 13.68
CA ARG A 52 7.15 -3.42 14.47
C ARG A 52 6.09 -4.11 13.61
N ASN A 53 6.19 -4.01 12.29
CA ASN A 53 5.27 -4.67 11.38
C ASN A 53 5.54 -6.19 11.33
N LYS A 54 4.48 -6.97 11.07
CA LYS A 54 4.50 -8.44 11.02
C LYS A 54 4.62 -9.00 9.61
N ALA A 55 4.59 -8.15 8.59
CA ALA A 55 4.76 -8.54 7.19
C ALA A 55 6.11 -9.25 6.99
N GLY A 56 6.11 -10.32 6.19
CA GLY A 56 7.31 -11.07 5.86
C GLY A 56 8.29 -10.29 4.98
N ASN A 57 7.80 -9.31 4.23
CA ASN A 57 8.60 -8.38 3.45
C ASN A 57 8.37 -6.94 3.92
N GLN A 58 9.44 -6.19 4.15
CA GLN A 58 9.42 -4.83 4.68
C GLN A 58 10.33 -3.94 3.87
N ILE A 59 9.79 -2.83 3.37
CA ILE A 59 10.51 -1.86 2.55
C ILE A 59 10.56 -0.52 3.27
N GLN A 60 11.73 -0.19 3.79
CA GLN A 60 11.99 1.17 4.25
C GLN A 60 12.23 2.07 3.05
N LEU A 61 11.42 3.11 2.89
CA LEU A 61 11.62 4.15 1.88
C LEU A 61 12.54 5.25 2.43
N GLY A 62 13.53 5.62 1.64
CA GLY A 62 14.57 6.59 2.01
C GLY A 62 15.53 6.07 3.07
N THR A 63 16.61 6.82 3.27
CA THR A 63 17.75 6.40 4.11
C THR A 63 17.70 6.91 5.54
N SER A 64 16.92 7.97 5.82
CA SER A 64 16.89 8.60 7.15
C SER A 64 16.16 7.77 8.21
N GLY A 65 15.11 7.04 7.82
CA GLY A 65 14.28 6.27 8.74
C GLY A 65 13.44 7.11 9.73
N LEU A 66 13.39 8.44 9.58
CA LEU A 66 12.72 9.36 10.49
C LEU A 66 11.25 9.64 10.12
N GLY A 67 10.75 9.03 9.04
CA GLY A 67 9.42 9.32 8.52
C GLY A 67 9.35 10.59 7.66
N ALA A 68 8.23 10.74 6.93
CA ALA A 68 8.01 11.86 6.02
C ALA A 68 7.37 13.09 6.68
N GLY A 69 7.24 13.15 8.01
CA GLY A 69 6.76 14.34 8.72
C GLY A 69 5.40 14.91 8.26
N ALA A 70 4.47 14.05 7.82
CA ALA A 70 3.19 14.44 7.21
C ALA A 70 3.29 15.26 5.90
N LYS A 71 4.40 15.11 5.17
CA LYS A 71 4.68 15.73 3.88
C LYS A 71 4.62 14.69 2.75
N PRO A 72 3.54 14.64 1.96
CA PRO A 72 3.41 13.68 0.86
C PRO A 72 4.50 13.82 -0.20
N GLU A 73 4.95 15.04 -0.48
CA GLU A 73 5.96 15.33 -1.49
C GLU A 73 7.32 14.70 -1.16
N GLU A 74 7.73 14.75 0.12
CA GLU A 74 8.97 14.11 0.58
C GLU A 74 8.86 12.59 0.46
N ALA A 75 7.73 12.01 0.89
CA ALA A 75 7.46 10.59 0.75
C ALA A 75 7.43 10.12 -0.71
N ARG A 76 6.85 10.93 -1.61
CA ARG A 76 6.82 10.63 -3.04
C ARG A 76 8.22 10.64 -3.65
N ALA A 77 9.03 11.64 -3.32
CA ALA A 77 10.39 11.74 -3.84
C ALA A 77 11.25 10.51 -3.45
N VAL A 78 11.17 10.07 -2.18
CA VAL A 78 11.89 8.87 -1.75
C VAL A 78 11.32 7.59 -2.37
N ALA A 79 10.00 7.49 -2.55
CA ALA A 79 9.40 6.35 -3.25
C ALA A 79 9.85 6.25 -4.71
N ILE A 80 10.01 7.39 -5.40
CA ILE A 80 10.56 7.44 -6.76
C ILE A 80 12.04 7.01 -6.77
N ALA A 81 12.83 7.44 -5.78
CA ALA A 81 14.23 7.06 -5.68
C ALA A 81 14.41 5.55 -5.39
N ASP A 82 13.49 4.96 -4.62
CA ASP A 82 13.47 3.54 -4.29
C ASP A 82 12.61 2.70 -5.26
N ARG A 83 12.36 3.20 -6.48
CA ARG A 83 11.46 2.54 -7.44
C ARG A 83 11.85 1.10 -7.74
N ASP A 84 13.15 0.82 -7.92
CA ASP A 84 13.65 -0.52 -8.22
C ASP A 84 13.33 -1.53 -7.11
N ARG A 85 13.38 -1.10 -5.84
CA ARG A 85 13.04 -1.94 -4.69
C ARG A 85 11.54 -2.21 -4.61
N ILE A 86 10.72 -1.23 -4.99
CA ILE A 86 9.27 -1.41 -5.10
C ILE A 86 8.97 -2.40 -6.23
N GLU A 87 9.62 -2.25 -7.38
CA GLU A 87 9.46 -3.12 -8.55
C GLU A 87 9.78 -4.57 -8.19
N GLU A 88 10.94 -4.82 -7.58
CA GLU A 88 11.35 -6.15 -7.12
C GLU A 88 10.32 -6.77 -6.17
N ALA A 89 9.79 -5.98 -5.24
CA ALA A 89 8.83 -6.46 -4.26
C ALA A 89 7.47 -6.83 -4.88
N VAL A 90 7.01 -6.12 -5.91
CA VAL A 90 5.72 -6.41 -6.57
C VAL A 90 5.84 -7.39 -7.74
N ALA A 91 7.05 -7.63 -8.23
CA ALA A 91 7.30 -8.54 -9.34
C ALA A 91 6.73 -9.95 -9.08
N GLY A 92 6.24 -10.57 -10.17
CA GLY A 92 5.62 -11.90 -10.14
C GLY A 92 4.19 -11.95 -9.58
N ALA A 93 3.64 -10.82 -9.09
CA ALA A 93 2.25 -10.75 -8.69
C ALA A 93 1.32 -10.77 -9.91
N HIS A 94 0.20 -11.49 -9.78
CA HIS A 94 -0.92 -11.36 -10.71
C HIS A 94 -1.83 -10.21 -10.29
N MET A 95 -1.89 -9.93 -8.98
CA MET A 95 -2.70 -8.87 -8.42
C MET A 95 -2.01 -8.25 -7.21
N VAL A 96 -2.11 -6.92 -7.09
CA VAL A 96 -1.60 -6.15 -5.97
C VAL A 96 -2.75 -5.36 -5.34
N PHE A 97 -2.90 -5.51 -4.02
CA PHE A 97 -3.75 -4.67 -3.19
C PHE A 97 -2.89 -3.64 -2.46
N ILE A 98 -3.14 -2.36 -2.69
CA ILE A 98 -2.48 -1.27 -1.97
C ILE A 98 -3.42 -0.77 -0.89
N THR A 99 -3.00 -0.85 0.36
CA THR A 99 -3.75 -0.28 1.49
C THR A 99 -2.99 0.85 2.16
N ALA A 100 -3.65 1.99 2.34
CA ALA A 100 -3.06 3.18 2.92
C ALA A 100 -4.12 4.07 3.59
N GLY A 101 -3.71 4.77 4.64
CA GLY A 101 -4.50 5.88 5.19
C GLY A 101 -4.10 7.19 4.51
N MET A 102 -5.06 7.87 3.90
CA MET A 102 -4.83 9.12 3.19
C MET A 102 -4.82 10.31 4.17
N GLY A 103 -4.17 11.40 3.76
CA GLY A 103 -4.01 12.60 4.59
C GLY A 103 -2.72 12.64 5.42
N GLY A 104 -1.98 11.53 5.47
CA GLY A 104 -0.62 11.49 6.05
C GLY A 104 0.47 11.87 5.05
N GLY A 105 1.73 11.68 5.42
CA GLY A 105 2.87 11.87 4.52
C GLY A 105 3.10 10.63 3.65
N THR A 106 3.56 9.55 4.29
CA THR A 106 4.00 8.32 3.62
C THR A 106 2.92 7.66 2.76
N GLY A 107 1.76 7.35 3.35
CA GLY A 107 0.66 6.69 2.63
C GLY A 107 0.23 7.48 1.41
N THR A 108 -0.01 8.79 1.59
CA THR A 108 -0.48 9.69 0.53
C THR A 108 0.56 9.91 -0.57
N GLY A 109 1.84 10.04 -0.21
CA GLY A 109 2.91 10.30 -1.17
C GLY A 109 3.41 9.07 -1.92
N ALA A 110 3.53 7.93 -1.22
CA ALA A 110 4.15 6.72 -1.77
C ALA A 110 3.14 5.78 -2.46
N ALA A 111 1.88 5.74 -2.02
CA ALA A 111 0.89 4.83 -2.62
C ALA A 111 0.70 5.05 -4.14
N PRO A 112 0.63 6.29 -4.67
CA PRO A 112 0.55 6.52 -6.13
C PRO A 112 1.75 5.96 -6.89
N VAL A 113 2.96 6.07 -6.33
CA VAL A 113 4.19 5.58 -6.96
C VAL A 113 4.20 4.05 -7.00
N ILE A 114 3.79 3.40 -5.91
CA ILE A 114 3.69 1.94 -5.84
C ILE A 114 2.66 1.43 -6.86
N ALA A 115 1.51 2.10 -6.96
CA ALA A 115 0.48 1.79 -7.93
C ALA A 115 0.98 1.94 -9.38
N GLU A 116 1.69 3.03 -9.66
CA GLU A 116 2.28 3.29 -10.98
C GLU A 116 3.26 2.18 -11.38
N VAL A 117 4.14 1.76 -10.46
CA VAL A 117 5.10 0.67 -10.68
C VAL A 117 4.36 -0.64 -10.98
N ALA A 118 3.42 -1.04 -10.12
CA ALA A 118 2.66 -2.28 -10.31
C ALA A 118 1.92 -2.30 -11.66
N ARG A 119 1.27 -1.19 -12.01
CA ARG A 119 0.55 -1.04 -13.28
C ARG A 119 1.49 -1.09 -14.48
N SER A 120 2.68 -0.50 -14.38
CA SER A 120 3.69 -0.54 -15.45
C SER A 120 4.21 -1.95 -15.75
N LEU A 121 4.11 -2.86 -14.77
CA LEU A 121 4.41 -4.29 -14.92
C LEU A 121 3.22 -5.12 -15.41
N GLY A 122 2.07 -4.50 -15.68
CA GLY A 122 0.86 -5.20 -16.13
C GLY A 122 0.12 -5.95 -15.02
N ILE A 123 0.36 -5.61 -13.76
CA ILE A 123 -0.26 -6.26 -12.60
C ILE A 123 -1.62 -5.63 -12.33
N LEU A 124 -2.65 -6.44 -12.09
CA LEU A 124 -3.97 -5.95 -11.68
C LEU A 124 -3.84 -5.21 -10.35
N THR A 125 -4.05 -3.90 -10.36
CA THR A 125 -3.72 -3.02 -9.23
C THR A 125 -5.00 -2.44 -8.63
N VAL A 126 -5.29 -2.82 -7.38
CA VAL A 126 -6.45 -2.34 -6.63
C VAL A 126 -5.97 -1.57 -5.40
N ALA A 127 -6.49 -0.36 -5.19
CA ALA A 127 -6.23 0.39 -3.98
C ALA A 127 -7.44 0.41 -3.05
N VAL A 128 -7.21 0.12 -1.77
CA VAL A 128 -8.19 0.20 -0.68
C VAL A 128 -7.68 1.18 0.36
N VAL A 129 -8.19 2.40 0.31
CA VAL A 129 -7.65 3.53 1.09
C VAL A 129 -8.71 4.17 1.96
N THR A 130 -8.27 4.75 3.09
CA THR A 130 -9.17 5.46 3.99
C THR A 130 -8.99 6.97 3.88
N LYS A 131 -10.08 7.73 3.94
CA LYS A 131 -10.06 9.17 4.18
C LYS A 131 -10.03 9.44 5.69
N PRO A 132 -9.31 10.49 6.14
CA PRO A 132 -9.21 10.82 7.57
C PRO A 132 -10.59 11.17 8.14
N PHE A 133 -10.74 11.09 9.46
CA PHE A 133 -11.95 11.58 10.12
C PHE A 133 -12.05 13.11 9.98
N THR A 134 -13.27 13.65 9.98
CA THR A 134 -13.49 15.09 9.90
C THR A 134 -12.83 15.84 11.07
N PHE A 135 -12.76 15.23 12.27
CA PHE A 135 -12.10 15.82 13.44
C PHE A 135 -10.57 15.91 13.32
N GLU A 136 -9.93 15.18 12.40
CA GLU A 136 -8.48 15.26 12.18
C GLU A 136 -8.05 16.55 11.43
N GLY A 137 -9.03 17.34 11.00
CA GLY A 137 -8.83 18.69 10.49
C GLY A 137 -8.82 18.79 8.96
N SER A 138 -9.24 19.95 8.47
CA SER A 138 -9.42 20.22 7.03
C SER A 138 -8.12 20.11 6.21
N LYS A 139 -6.96 20.40 6.81
CA LYS A 139 -5.65 20.24 6.17
C LYS A 139 -5.39 18.77 5.81
N ARG A 140 -5.70 17.85 6.71
CA ARG A 140 -5.49 16.41 6.51
C ARG A 140 -6.42 15.87 5.42
N MET A 141 -7.67 16.32 5.42
CA MET A 141 -8.64 16.00 4.37
C MET A 141 -8.17 16.49 2.99
N LYS A 142 -7.70 17.74 2.89
CA LYS A 142 -7.18 18.29 1.62
C LYS A 142 -6.00 17.46 1.07
N ILE A 143 -5.08 17.06 1.95
CA ILE A 143 -3.96 16.18 1.57
C ILE A 143 -4.49 14.83 1.07
N ALA A 144 -5.52 14.28 1.73
CA ALA A 144 -6.13 13.02 1.31
C ALA A 144 -6.74 13.10 -0.09
N GLU A 145 -7.52 14.14 -0.38
CA GLU A 145 -8.10 14.35 -1.72
C GLU A 145 -7.01 14.47 -2.80
N GLN A 146 -5.96 15.24 -2.55
CA GLN A 146 -4.83 15.37 -3.48
C GLN A 146 -4.12 14.04 -3.75
N GLY A 147 -3.95 13.22 -2.69
CA GLY A 147 -3.39 11.88 -2.86
C GLY A 147 -4.30 10.94 -3.65
N LEU A 148 -5.62 11.06 -3.49
CA LEU A 148 -6.59 10.27 -4.25
C LEU A 148 -6.60 10.65 -5.73
N GLU A 149 -6.58 11.96 -6.02
CA GLU A 149 -6.44 12.48 -7.39
C GLU A 149 -5.15 11.97 -8.04
N ALA A 150 -4.05 11.90 -7.28
CA ALA A 150 -2.79 11.34 -7.76
C ALA A 150 -2.82 9.81 -7.90
N LEU A 151 -3.54 9.09 -7.05
CA LEU A 151 -3.58 7.62 -7.05
C LEU A 151 -4.52 7.05 -8.11
N ALA A 152 -5.68 7.67 -8.32
CA ALA A 152 -6.73 7.15 -9.19
C ALA A 152 -6.28 6.80 -10.63
N PRO A 153 -5.39 7.59 -11.29
CA PRO A 153 -4.89 7.25 -12.63
C PRO A 153 -3.98 6.02 -12.67
N HIS A 154 -3.48 5.55 -11.53
CA HIS A 154 -2.48 4.49 -11.44
C HIS A 154 -3.03 3.15 -10.94
N VAL A 155 -4.34 3.04 -10.76
CA VAL A 155 -5.01 1.81 -10.31
C VAL A 155 -6.10 1.41 -11.29
N ASP A 156 -6.40 0.11 -11.35
CA ASP A 156 -7.53 -0.42 -12.11
C ASP A 156 -8.84 -0.26 -11.34
N SER A 157 -8.76 -0.26 -10.01
CA SER A 157 -9.90 0.01 -9.12
C SER A 157 -9.45 0.74 -7.85
N LEU A 158 -10.26 1.71 -7.43
CA LEU A 158 -10.03 2.50 -6.22
C LEU A 158 -11.24 2.39 -5.29
N ILE A 159 -11.04 1.77 -4.14
CA ILE A 159 -12.02 1.67 -3.05
C ILE A 159 -11.64 2.70 -1.99
N VAL A 160 -12.54 3.66 -1.76
CA VAL A 160 -12.34 4.72 -0.78
C VAL A 160 -13.30 4.51 0.39
N ILE A 161 -12.73 4.33 1.58
CA ILE A 161 -13.47 4.18 2.84
C ILE A 161 -13.45 5.53 3.56
N LEU A 162 -14.63 6.02 3.91
CA LEU A 162 -14.77 7.25 4.69
C LEU A 162 -14.74 6.87 6.18
N ASN A 163 -13.69 7.27 6.91
CA ASN A 163 -13.58 6.90 8.33
C ASN A 163 -14.76 7.40 9.17
N ASP A 164 -15.34 8.56 8.83
CA ASP A 164 -16.54 9.10 9.52
C ASP A 164 -17.74 8.13 9.47
N LYS A 165 -17.79 7.23 8.49
CA LYS A 165 -18.84 6.21 8.38
C LYS A 165 -18.63 4.98 9.26
N LEU A 166 -17.53 4.92 10.00
CA LEU A 166 -17.23 3.87 10.96
C LEU A 166 -17.61 4.28 12.40
N GLU A 167 -18.01 5.54 12.62
CA GLU A 167 -18.50 6.04 13.91
C GLU A 167 -20.02 5.84 14.10
N GLU A 168 -20.74 5.47 13.03
CA GLU A 168 -22.16 5.09 13.04
C GLU A 168 -22.33 3.61 13.43
#